data_AF-A0A8H7GMC6-F1
#
_entry.id   AF-A0A8H7GMC6-F1
#
_cell.length_a   1.000
_cell.length_b   1.000
_cell.length_c   1.000
_cell.angle_alpha   90.00
_cell.angle_beta   90.00
_cell.angle_gamma   90.00
#
_symmetry.space_group_name_H-M   'P 1'
#
loop_
_entity.id
_entity.type
_entity.pdbx_description
1 polymer ?
#
loop_
_entity_poly.entity_id
_entity_poly.type
_entity_poly.pdbx_seq_one_letter_code
_entity_poly.pdbx_strand_id
1 'polypeptide(L)'
;MAQIRRQSKQERISKARAAKASVLTGLTVAFFLVYCYHVWWAVNAFYQNRFGSMFSNLMIIVGGLALNGYVCVKFLLFCETKLLSDGIDADHKKYI
;
A
#
# COMPACT_ATOMS: atom_id res chain seq x y z
N MET A 1 -18.73 -37.76 4.94
CA MET A 1 -18.06 -37.04 3.82
C MET A 1 -18.15 -35.51 3.89
N ALA A 2 -19.01 -34.89 4.73
CA ALA A 2 -19.15 -33.43 4.79
C ALA A 2 -17.95 -32.68 5.43
N GLN A 3 -17.19 -33.33 6.34
CA GLN A 3 -16.04 -32.70 7.01
C GLN A 3 -14.83 -32.48 6.11
N ILE A 4 -14.52 -33.42 5.20
CA ILE A 4 -13.39 -33.31 4.26
C ILE A 4 -13.60 -32.12 3.31
N ARG A 5 -14.85 -31.86 2.89
CA ARG A 5 -15.21 -30.74 2.01
C ARG A 5 -15.12 -29.37 2.70
N ARG A 6 -15.27 -29.31 4.04
CA ARG A 6 -15.08 -28.08 4.82
C ARG A 6 -13.60 -27.75 5.00
N GLN A 7 -12.75 -28.76 5.26
CA GLN A 7 -11.30 -28.57 5.39
C GLN A 7 -10.68 -28.03 4.09
N SER A 8 -11.03 -28.61 2.93
CA SER A 8 -10.49 -28.15 1.64
C SER A 8 -10.92 -26.72 1.26
N LYS A 9 -12.13 -26.30 1.65
CA LYS A 9 -12.61 -24.94 1.45
C LYS A 9 -11.88 -23.94 2.35
N GLN A 10 -11.65 -24.30 3.62
CA GLN A 10 -10.96 -23.47 4.60
C GLN A 10 -9.46 -23.32 4.26
N GLU A 11 -8.83 -24.39 3.74
CA GLU A 11 -7.44 -24.36 3.27
C GLU A 11 -7.28 -23.50 2.00
N ARG A 12 -8.24 -23.54 1.06
CA ARG A 12 -8.28 -22.63 -0.09
C ARG A 12 -8.43 -21.16 0.31
N ILE A 13 -9.29 -20.87 1.30
CA ILE A 13 -9.49 -19.51 1.82
C ILE A 13 -8.21 -19.01 2.52
N SER A 14 -7.53 -19.87 3.28
CA SER A 14 -6.24 -19.57 3.92
C SER A 14 -5.13 -19.25 2.91
N LYS A 15 -4.99 -20.07 1.85
CA LYS A 15 -4.00 -19.82 0.77
C LYS A 15 -4.30 -18.55 -0.02
N ALA A 16 -5.57 -18.29 -0.33
CA ALA A 16 -5.98 -17.05 -1.00
C ALA A 16 -5.73 -15.80 -0.13
N ARG A 17 -5.92 -15.90 1.19
CA ARG A 17 -5.61 -14.82 2.14
C ARG A 17 -4.11 -14.56 2.24
N ALA A 18 -3.30 -15.61 2.34
CA ALA A 18 -1.84 -15.48 2.37
C ALA A 18 -1.29 -14.86 1.08
N ALA A 19 -1.82 -15.25 -0.09
CA ALA A 19 -1.44 -14.66 -1.37
C ALA A 19 -1.84 -13.18 -1.49
N LYS A 20 -3.03 -12.80 -1.00
CA LYS A 20 -3.46 -11.40 -0.96
C LYS A 20 -2.60 -10.56 -0.01
N ALA A 21 -2.27 -11.10 1.16
CA ALA A 21 -1.37 -10.44 2.11
C ALA A 21 0.04 -10.28 1.53
N SER A 22 0.58 -11.31 0.85
CA SER A 22 1.90 -11.23 0.22
C SER A 22 1.95 -10.18 -0.89
N VAL A 23 0.88 -10.04 -1.68
CA VAL A 23 0.75 -8.97 -2.68
C VAL A 23 0.70 -7.59 -2.03
N LEU A 24 -0.04 -7.42 -0.94
CA LEU A 24 -0.07 -6.14 -0.21
C LEU A 24 1.31 -5.78 0.38
N THR A 25 2.05 -6.76 0.91
CA THR A 25 3.44 -6.54 1.35
C THR A 25 4.38 -6.22 0.20
N GLY A 26 4.26 -6.89 -0.96
CA GLY A 26 5.07 -6.54 -2.13
C GLY A 26 4.78 -5.13 -2.64
N LEU A 27 3.51 -4.74 -2.63
CA LEU A 27 3.05 -3.43 -3.07
C LEU A 27 3.48 -2.31 -2.10
N THR A 28 3.42 -2.55 -0.79
CA THR A 28 3.97 -1.61 0.22
C THR A 28 5.48 -1.42 0.05
N VAL A 29 6.24 -2.50 -0.19
CA VAL A 29 7.68 -2.40 -0.47
C VAL A 29 7.94 -1.61 -1.76
N ALA A 30 7.16 -1.84 -2.82
CA ALA A 30 7.28 -1.07 -4.05
C ALA A 30 7.03 0.44 -3.83
N PHE A 31 5.99 0.79 -3.07
CA PHE A 31 5.73 2.19 -2.70
C PHE A 31 6.86 2.79 -1.86
N PHE A 32 7.44 2.01 -0.94
CA PHE A 32 8.60 2.46 -0.17
C PHE A 32 9.80 2.77 -1.07
N LEU A 33 10.11 1.92 -2.06
CA LEU A 33 11.19 2.16 -3.01
C LEU A 33 10.95 3.42 -3.87
N VAL A 34 9.71 3.61 -4.35
CA VAL A 34 9.31 4.82 -5.07
C VAL A 34 9.48 6.05 -4.19
N TYR A 35 9.11 5.97 -2.91
CA TYR A 35 9.28 7.05 -1.96
C TYR A 35 10.76 7.40 -1.75
N CYS A 36 11.64 6.40 -1.55
CA CYS A 36 13.08 6.61 -1.45
C CYS A 36 13.66 7.29 -2.70
N TYR A 37 13.25 6.86 -3.90
CA TYR A 37 13.64 7.51 -5.15
C TYR A 37 13.18 8.97 -5.20
N HIS A 38 11.96 9.25 -4.72
CA HIS A 38 11.41 10.61 -4.68
C HIS A 38 12.15 11.50 -3.69
N VAL A 39 12.56 10.97 -2.53
CA VAL A 39 13.41 11.67 -1.56
C VAL A 39 14.77 12.00 -2.18
N TRP A 40 15.39 11.05 -2.88
CA TRP A 40 16.65 11.31 -3.57
C TRP A 40 16.50 12.39 -4.65
N TRP A 41 15.44 12.32 -5.46
CA TRP A 41 15.12 13.36 -6.44
C TRP A 41 14.89 14.74 -5.78
N ALA A 42 14.16 14.77 -4.67
CA ALA A 42 13.88 15.97 -3.88
C ALA A 42 15.18 16.63 -3.39
N VAL A 43 16.10 15.85 -2.82
CA VAL A 43 17.41 16.33 -2.37
C VAL A 43 18.21 16.88 -3.55
N ASN A 44 18.26 16.16 -4.67
CA ASN A 44 18.99 16.62 -5.85
C ASN A 44 18.40 17.90 -6.46
N ALA A 45 17.06 18.01 -6.52
CA ALA A 45 16.36 19.20 -7.00
C ALA A 45 16.62 20.43 -6.11
N PHE A 46 16.77 20.21 -4.80
CA PHE A 46 17.15 21.25 -3.84
C PHE A 46 18.58 21.75 -4.08
N TYR A 47 19.55 20.84 -4.19
CA TYR A 47 20.96 21.20 -4.44
C TYR A 47 21.17 21.91 -5.78
N GLN A 48 20.44 21.52 -6.83
CA GLN A 48 20.56 22.13 -8.15
C GLN A 48 19.81 23.46 -8.29
N ASN A 49 19.17 23.95 -7.22
CA ASN A 49 18.30 25.12 -7.26
C ASN A 49 17.30 25.09 -8.43
N ARG A 50 16.70 23.92 -8.68
CA ARG A 50 15.96 23.63 -9.92
C ARG A 50 14.80 24.60 -10.19
N PHE A 51 14.18 25.15 -9.15
CA PHE A 51 13.07 26.11 -9.26
C PHE A 51 13.48 27.57 -9.02
N GLY A 52 14.79 27.87 -9.01
CA GLY A 52 15.34 29.23 -9.00
C GLY A 52 15.24 30.00 -7.68
N SER A 53 14.19 29.79 -6.88
CA SER A 53 14.02 30.38 -5.55
C SER A 53 13.97 29.29 -4.47
N MET A 54 14.56 29.59 -3.31
CA MET A 54 14.55 28.69 -2.15
C MET A 54 13.12 28.39 -1.67
N PHE A 55 12.23 29.38 -1.70
CA PHE A 55 10.82 29.20 -1.31
C PHE A 55 10.06 28.30 -2.30
N SER A 56 10.28 28.47 -3.60
CA SER A 56 9.68 27.65 -4.66
C SER A 56 10.18 26.20 -4.58
N ASN A 57 11.49 26.01 -4.38
CA ASN A 57 12.06 24.69 -4.14
C ASN A 57 11.40 24.04 -2.92
N LEU A 58 11.31 24.75 -1.79
CA LEU A 58 10.76 24.19 -0.56
C LEU A 58 9.28 23.84 -0.70
N MET A 59 8.46 24.72 -1.27
CA MET A 59 7.04 24.45 -1.53
C MET A 59 6.81 23.27 -2.47
N ILE A 60 7.52 23.21 -3.61
CA ILE A 60 7.29 22.16 -4.62
C ILE A 60 7.85 20.83 -4.15
N ILE A 61 9.04 20.83 -3.54
CA ILE A 61 9.70 19.60 -3.09
C ILE A 61 8.99 19.03 -1.87
N VAL A 62 8.74 19.84 -0.84
CA VAL A 62 8.05 19.39 0.39
C VAL A 62 6.59 19.08 0.08
N GLY A 63 5.92 19.93 -0.71
CA GLY A 63 4.53 19.71 -1.14
C GLY A 63 4.39 18.44 -1.99
N GLY A 64 5.30 18.20 -2.93
CA GLY A 64 5.33 16.97 -3.73
C GLY A 64 5.56 15.72 -2.86
N LEU A 65 6.46 15.80 -1.87
CA LEU A 65 6.72 14.70 -0.95
C LEU A 65 5.51 14.39 -0.06
N ALA A 66 4.86 15.44 0.47
CA ALA A 66 3.65 15.30 1.28
C ALA A 66 2.47 14.74 0.48
N LEU A 67 2.26 15.23 -0.74
CA LEU A 67 1.22 14.73 -1.64
C LEU A 67 1.46 13.26 -1.98
N ASN A 68 2.70 12.89 -2.31
CA ASN A 68 3.06 11.51 -2.63
C ASN A 68 2.80 10.57 -1.44
N GLY A 69 3.22 10.97 -0.23
CA GLY A 69 2.94 10.23 0.99
C GLY A 69 1.43 10.05 1.25
N TYR A 70 0.66 11.13 1.09
CA TYR A 70 -0.80 11.08 1.27
C TYR A 70 -1.48 10.14 0.26
N VAL A 71 -1.11 10.23 -1.02
CA VAL A 71 -1.65 9.36 -2.08
C VAL A 71 -1.28 7.90 -1.82
N CYS A 72 -0.03 7.61 -1.43
CA CYS A 72 0.41 6.26 -1.08
C CYS A 72 -0.42 5.68 0.07
N VAL A 73 -0.61 6.44 1.16
CA VAL A 73 -1.39 5.99 2.32
C VAL A 73 -2.84 5.72 1.94
N LYS A 74 -3.47 6.64 1.18
CA LYS A 74 -4.85 6.45 0.70
C LYS A 74 -4.98 5.24 -0.21
N PHE A 75 -4.02 5.02 -1.09
CA PHE A 75 -4.02 3.87 -2.00
C PHE A 75 -3.84 2.56 -1.23
N LEU A 76 -2.92 2.52 -0.26
CA LEU A 76 -2.72 1.34 0.59
C LEU A 76 -3.96 1.02 1.43
N LEU A 77 -4.60 2.02 2.04
CA LEU A 77 -5.87 1.85 2.75
C LEU A 77 -6.99 1.36 1.82
N PHE A 78 -7.05 1.87 0.59
CA PHE A 78 -8.01 1.39 -0.42
C PHE A 78 -7.74 -0.07 -0.79
N CYS A 79 -6.48 -0.44 -1.03
CA CYS A 79 -6.09 -1.82 -1.29
C CYS A 79 -6.42 -2.73 -0.10
N GLU A 80 -6.14 -2.30 1.13
CA GLU A 80 -6.50 -3.07 2.33
C GLU A 80 -8.02 -3.28 2.41
N THR A 81 -8.79 -2.20 2.37
CA THR A 81 -10.26 -2.27 2.49
C THR A 81 -10.91 -3.07 1.37
N LYS A 82 -10.46 -2.93 0.12
CA LYS A 82 -11.04 -3.70 -1.00
C LYS A 82 -10.51 -5.13 -1.13
N LEU A 83 -9.23 -5.40 -0.86
CA LEU A 83 -8.66 -6.75 -1.01
C LEU A 83 -8.83 -7.62 0.23
N LEU A 84 -8.69 -7.06 1.44
CA LEU A 84 -8.79 -7.81 2.70
C LEU A 84 -10.20 -7.81 3.29
N SER A 85 -10.96 -6.70 3.26
CA SER A 85 -12.25 -6.64 3.95
C SER A 85 -13.32 -7.54 3.33
N ASP A 86 -13.31 -7.74 2.01
CA ASP A 86 -14.18 -8.71 1.32
C ASP A 86 -13.97 -10.15 1.81
N GLY A 87 -12.79 -10.47 2.38
CA GLY A 87 -12.50 -11.77 2.97
C GLY A 87 -12.82 -11.88 4.46
N ILE A 88 -12.89 -10.75 5.19
CA ILE A 88 -13.17 -10.72 6.63
C ILE A 88 -14.68 -10.81 6.91
N ASP A 89 -15.51 -10.11 6.14
CA ASP A 89 -16.96 -10.08 6.38
C ASP A 89 -17.63 -11.44 6.09
N ALA A 90 -17.04 -12.21 5.16
CA ALA A 90 -17.44 -13.59 4.89
C ALA A 90 -17.12 -14.58 6.04
N ASP A 91 -16.14 -14.27 6.90
CA ASP A 91 -15.75 -15.12 8.04
C ASP A 91 -16.45 -14.66 9.34
N HIS A 92 -16.76 -13.37 9.52
CA HIS A 92 -17.49 -12.89 10.70
C HIS A 92 -18.93 -13.43 10.77
N LYS A 93 -19.61 -13.59 9.62
CA LYS A 93 -20.91 -14.29 9.53
C LYS A 93 -20.87 -15.79 9.85
N LYS A 94 -19.70 -16.40 10.04
CA LYS A 94 -19.58 -17.82 10.38
C LYS A 94 -19.56 -18.06 11.90
N TYR A 95 -19.35 -17.01 12.69
CA TYR A 95 -19.27 -17.08 14.16
C TYR A 95 -20.43 -16.33 14.87
N ILE A 96 -21.45 -15.91 14.12
CA ILE A 96 -22.76 -15.46 14.62
C ILE A 96 -23.83 -16.40 14.09
#